data_AF-A0A1D2R1H6-F1
#
_entry.id   AF-A0A1D2R1H6-F1
#
_cell.length_a   1.000
_cell.length_b   1.000
_cell.length_c   1.000
_cell.angle_alpha   90.00
_cell.angle_beta   90.00
_cell.angle_gamma   90.00
#
_symmetry.space_group_name_H-M   'P 1'
#
loop_
_entity.id
_entity.type
_entity.pdbx_description
1 polymer ?
#
loop_
_entity_poly.entity_id
_entity_poly.type
_entity_poly.pdbx_seq_one_letter_code
_entity_poly.pdbx_strand_id
1 'polypeptide(L)'
;MFLPLKDENPSDGKPIVTISLIAVNVAIFAFMYLSGGEFYSAVVYEFGMTPAYLGAATLHTLFTSMFLHGGIIHLAGNMLYLFI
;
A
#
# COMPACT_ATOMS: atom_id res chain seq x y z
N MET A 1 -6.97 10.52 -16.84
CA MET A 1 -5.66 11.11 -16.50
C MET A 1 -4.69 9.95 -16.28
N PHE A 2 -3.60 9.83 -17.05
CA PHE A 2 -2.65 8.71 -16.89
C PHE A 2 -1.61 8.97 -15.79
N LEU A 3 -1.27 10.23 -15.52
CA LEU A 3 -0.34 10.65 -14.47
C LEU A 3 -0.88 11.91 -13.77
N PRO A 4 -1.25 11.84 -12.47
CA PRO A 4 -1.57 13.03 -11.68
C PRO A 4 -0.30 13.84 -11.44
N LEU A 5 -0.34 15.13 -11.80
CA LEU A 5 0.79 16.05 -11.57
C LEU A 5 0.47 17.10 -10.51
N LYS A 6 -0.81 17.40 -10.29
CA LYS A 6 -1.27 18.44 -9.38
C LYS A 6 -2.76 18.25 -9.06
N ASP A 7 -3.15 18.66 -7.87
CA ASP A 7 -4.55 18.80 -7.44
C ASP A 7 -5.16 20.12 -7.92
N GLU A 8 -6.40 20.05 -8.42
CA GLU A 8 -7.20 21.21 -8.82
C GLU A 8 -7.83 21.92 -7.61
N ASN A 9 -7.99 21.24 -6.47
CA ASN A 9 -8.55 21.78 -5.23
C ASN A 9 -7.58 21.63 -4.04
N PRO A 10 -6.45 22.35 -4.04
CA PRO A 10 -5.38 22.16 -3.07
C PRO A 10 -5.84 22.46 -1.64
N SER A 11 -5.41 21.62 -0.69
CA SER A 11 -5.65 21.86 0.73
C SER A 11 -4.61 22.83 1.31
N ASP A 12 -5.03 23.74 2.20
CA ASP A 12 -4.13 24.67 2.91
C ASP A 12 -3.36 24.01 4.08
N GLY A 13 -3.73 22.78 4.45
CA GLY A 13 -3.16 22.05 5.57
C GLY A 13 -1.85 21.32 5.24
N LYS A 14 -1.01 21.09 6.25
CA LYS A 14 0.13 20.17 6.10
C LYS A 14 -0.39 18.72 6.03
N PRO A 15 -0.04 17.94 5.00
CA PRO A 15 -0.60 16.60 4.77
C PRO A 15 0.08 15.54 5.65
N ILE A 16 0.00 15.70 6.98
CA ILE A 16 0.72 14.84 7.93
C ILE A 16 0.28 13.38 7.80
N VAL A 17 -1.03 13.12 7.78
CA VAL A 17 -1.58 11.75 7.66
C VAL A 17 -1.13 11.10 6.36
N THR A 18 -1.22 11.83 5.25
CA THR A 18 -0.77 11.37 3.94
C THR A 18 0.70 10.99 3.95
N ILE A 19 1.58 11.86 4.47
CA ILE A 19 3.01 11.58 4.56
C ILE A 19 3.28 10.38 5.47
N SER A 20 2.57 10.26 6.59
CA SER A 20 2.69 9.09 7.49
C SER A 20 2.27 7.79 6.81
N LEU A 21 1.16 7.79 6.07
CA LEU A 21 0.71 6.62 5.30
C LEU A 21 1.71 6.25 4.20
N ILE A 22 2.27 7.25 3.50
CA ILE A 22 3.32 7.02 2.50
C ILE A 22 4.54 6.36 3.16
N ALA A 23 5.01 6.91 4.28
CA ALA A 23 6.17 6.38 5.00
C ALA A 23 5.95 4.93 5.45
N VAL A 24 4.78 4.60 5.99
CA VAL A 24 4.42 3.23 6.41
C VAL A 24 4.40 2.28 5.23
N ASN A 25 3.76 2.65 4.12
CA ASN A 25 3.70 1.80 2.91
C ASN A 25 5.09 1.53 2.33
N VAL A 26 5.93 2.57 2.24
CA VAL A 26 7.31 2.43 1.76
C VAL A 26 8.13 1.56 2.69
N ALA A 27 7.99 1.72 4.01
CA ALA A 27 8.71 0.92 5.00
C ALA A 27 8.33 -0.57 4.92
N ILE A 28 7.03 -0.88 4.86
CA ILE A 28 6.53 -2.26 4.73
C ILE A 28 7.05 -2.89 3.44
N PHE A 29 6.92 -2.19 2.31
CA PHE A 29 7.39 -2.70 1.03
C PHE A 29 8.90 -2.92 1.01
N ALA A 30 9.69 -1.96 1.50
CA ALA A 30 11.14 -2.07 1.57
C ALA A 30 11.57 -3.25 2.43
N PHE A 31 10.95 -3.43 3.60
CA PHE A 31 11.22 -4.56 4.49
C PHE A 31 10.93 -5.90 3.80
N MET A 32 9.75 -6.04 3.18
CA MET A 32 9.38 -7.27 2.47
C MET A 32 10.31 -7.55 1.28
N TYR A 33 10.60 -6.53 0.47
CA TYR A 33 11.42 -6.65 -0.74
C TYR A 33 12.87 -7.03 -0.41
N LEU A 34 13.44 -6.44 0.65
CA LEU A 34 14.80 -6.75 1.11
C LEU A 34 14.90 -8.10 1.83
N SER A 35 13.81 -8.61 2.39
CA SER A 35 13.76 -9.91 3.08
C SER A 35 13.72 -11.12 2.12
N GLY A 36 13.57 -10.88 0.81
CA GLY A 36 13.62 -11.92 -0.22
C GLY A 36 12.26 -12.52 -0.61
N GLY A 37 12.25 -13.27 -1.72
CA GLY A 37 11.03 -13.72 -2.39
C GLY A 37 10.15 -14.69 -1.59
N GLU A 38 10.75 -15.59 -0.81
CA GLU A 38 10.00 -16.53 0.03
C GLU A 38 9.25 -15.80 1.14
N PHE A 39 9.94 -14.90 1.85
CA PHE A 39 9.33 -14.07 2.88
C PHE A 39 8.23 -13.18 2.31
N TYR A 40 8.51 -12.53 1.18
CA TYR A 40 7.53 -11.71 0.46
C TYR A 40 6.26 -12.52 0.15
N SER A 41 6.42 -13.74 -0.38
CA SER A 41 5.28 -14.61 -0.73
C SER A 41 4.50 -15.02 0.51
N ALA A 42 5.18 -15.41 1.60
CA ALA A 42 4.53 -15.79 2.85
C ALA A 42 3.67 -14.65 3.43
N VAL A 43 4.20 -13.42 3.44
CA VAL A 43 3.46 -12.23 3.90
C VAL A 43 2.25 -11.96 3.00
N VAL A 44 2.39 -12.09 1.68
CA VAL A 44 1.26 -11.89 0.75
C VAL A 44 0.17 -12.95 0.95
N TYR A 45 0.53 -14.21 1.20
CA TYR A 45 -0.45 -15.27 1.45
C TYR A 45 -1.19 -15.08 2.78
N GLU A 46 -0.51 -14.60 3.82
CA GLU A 46 -1.11 -14.41 5.14
C GLU A 46 -1.97 -13.13 5.21
N PHE A 47 -1.47 -12.02 4.68
CA PHE A 47 -2.07 -10.69 4.88
C PHE A 47 -2.80 -10.15 3.64
N GLY A 48 -2.72 -10.84 2.51
CA GLY A 48 -3.42 -10.51 1.27
C GLY A 48 -4.87 -10.98 1.29
N MET A 49 -5.78 -10.12 0.86
CA MET A 49 -7.19 -10.49 0.76
C MET A 49 -7.44 -11.30 -0.50
N THR A 50 -7.88 -12.55 -0.32
CA THR A 50 -8.37 -13.40 -1.41
C THR A 50 -9.87 -13.60 -1.24
N PRO A 51 -10.72 -13.13 -2.17
CA PRO A 51 -12.18 -13.18 -2.02
C PRO A 51 -12.75 -14.58 -1.73
N ALA A 52 -12.14 -15.62 -2.30
CA ALA A 52 -12.55 -17.01 -2.09
C ALA A 52 -12.38 -17.50 -0.63
N TYR A 53 -11.53 -16.84 0.17
CA TYR A 53 -11.23 -17.21 1.55
C TYR A 53 -11.73 -16.18 2.58
N LEU A 54 -12.55 -15.22 2.15
CA LEU A 54 -13.06 -14.18 3.04
C LEU A 54 -14.09 -14.76 4.00
N GLY A 55 -13.83 -14.62 5.30
CA GLY A 55 -14.69 -15.06 6.39
C GLY A 55 -14.27 -14.42 7.70
N ALA A 56 -14.95 -14.76 8.80
CA ALA A 56 -14.73 -14.12 10.11
C ALA A 56 -13.25 -14.11 10.55
N ALA A 57 -12.51 -15.20 10.27
CA ALA A 57 -11.09 -15.33 10.61
C ALA A 57 -10.16 -14.46 9.74
N THR A 58 -10.57 -14.11 8.52
CA THR A 58 -9.74 -13.40 7.53
C THR A 58 -10.19 -11.96 7.30
N LEU A 59 -11.13 -11.44 8.08
CA LEU A 59 -11.60 -10.04 7.96
C LEU A 59 -10.47 -9.00 8.09
N HIS A 60 -9.42 -9.33 8.85
CA HIS A 60 -8.25 -8.47 8.97
C HIS A 60 -7.56 -8.22 7.61
N THR A 61 -7.65 -9.18 6.68
CA THR A 61 -7.06 -9.07 5.34
C THR A 61 -7.63 -7.92 4.53
N LEU A 62 -8.88 -7.50 4.80
CA LEU A 62 -9.49 -6.32 4.15
C LEU A 62 -8.69 -5.04 4.42
N PHE A 63 -8.09 -4.93 5.61
CA PHE A 63 -7.28 -3.78 6.00
C PHE A 63 -5.81 -4.01 5.70
N THR A 64 -5.26 -5.18 6.03
CA THR A 64 -3.82 -5.43 5.84
C THR A 64 -3.44 -5.46 4.36
N SER A 65 -4.33 -5.90 3.47
CA SER A 65 -4.07 -5.90 2.03
C SER A 65 -3.86 -4.51 1.45
N MET A 66 -4.38 -3.46 2.09
CA MET A 66 -4.22 -2.07 1.64
C MET A 66 -2.76 -1.59 1.68
N PHE A 67 -1.90 -2.27 2.44
CA PHE A 67 -0.47 -1.92 2.58
C PHE A 67 0.46 -2.78 1.72
N LEU A 68 -0.06 -3.85 1.09
CA LEU A 68 0.73 -4.77 0.29
C LEU A 68 0.84 -4.30 -1.16
N HIS A 69 2.06 -4.26 -1.68
CA HIS A 69 2.32 -3.76 -3.04
C HIS A 69 3.11 -4.78 -3.86
N GLY A 70 2.56 -5.15 -5.02
CA GLY A 70 3.09 -6.14 -5.97
C GLY A 70 4.39 -5.79 -6.71
N GLY A 71 5.00 -4.63 -6.44
CA GLY A 71 6.24 -4.19 -7.09
C GLY A 71 6.45 -2.67 -7.01
N ILE A 72 7.63 -2.23 -7.46
CA ILE A 72 8.07 -0.82 -7.33
C ILE A 72 7.14 0.14 -8.08
N ILE A 73 6.76 -0.19 -9.32
CA ILE A 73 5.86 0.67 -10.12
C ILE A 73 4.47 0.76 -9.46
N HIS A 74 3.97 -0.37 -8.94
CA HIS A 74 2.69 -0.41 -8.24
C HIS A 74 2.72 0.46 -6.97
N LEU A 75 3.79 0.36 -6.17
CA LEU A 75 3.99 1.23 -5.00
C LEU A 75 4.07 2.70 -5.40
N ALA A 76 4.97 3.05 -6.34
CA ALA A 76 5.21 4.42 -6.74
C ALA A 76 3.94 5.11 -7.28
N GLY A 77 3.15 4.39 -8.07
CA GLY A 77 1.86 4.88 -8.57
C GLY A 77 0.90 5.21 -7.42
N ASN A 78 0.70 4.28 -6.49
CA ASN A 78 -0.21 4.51 -5.35
C ASN A 78 0.25 5.66 -4.47
N MET A 79 1.56 5.80 -4.19
CA MET A 79 2.07 6.89 -3.36
C MET A 79 1.92 8.25 -4.04
N LEU A 80 2.06 8.30 -5.37
CA LEU A 80 1.78 9.52 -6.13
C LEU A 80 0.30 9.89 -6.03
N TYR A 81 -0.62 8.94 -6.26
CA TYR A 81 -2.06 9.20 -6.13
C TYR A 81 -2.50 9.54 -4.70
N LEU A 82 -1.81 9.01 -3.69
CA LEU A 82 -2.10 9.32 -2.31
C LEU A 82 -1.65 10.75 -1.94
N PHE A 83 -0.58 11.25 -2.58
CA PHE A 83 0.01 12.55 -2.28
C PHE A 83 -0.65 13.72 -3.04
N ILE A 84 -1.06 13.49 -4.29
CA ILE A 84 -1.71 14.49 -5.14
C ILE A 84 -3.19 14.59 -4.77
#